data_AF-A0A1C4RN22-F1
#
_entry.id   AF-A0A1C4RN22-F1
#
_cell.length_a   1.000
_cell.length_b   1.000
_cell.length_c   1.000
_cell.angle_alpha   90.00
_cell.angle_beta   90.00
_cell.angle_gamma   90.00
#
_symmetry.space_group_name_H-M   'P 1'
#
loop_
_entity.id
_entity.type
_entity.pdbx_description
1 polymer ?
#
loop_
_entity_poly.entity_id
_entity_poly.type
_entity_poly.pdbx_seq_one_letter_code
_entity_poly.pdbx_strand_id
1 'polypeptide(L)' 'MSGRGEPVSEWHHIDVDTPKLALAAKRYDDAEDAREAAADDLRAESAAALAQGADEEELAETIGRPLEDLHKL' A
#
# COMPACT_ATOMS: atom_id res chain seq x y z
N MET A 1 6.70 -61.40 -8.91
CA MET A 1 6.49 -60.20 -9.74
C MET A 1 5.00 -60.06 -9.98
N SER A 2 4.37 -59.05 -9.39
CA SER A 2 3.06 -58.54 -9.80
C SER A 2 3.03 -57.08 -9.36
N GLY A 3 3.38 -56.18 -10.28
CA GLY A 3 3.14 -54.76 -10.11
C GLY A 3 1.66 -54.49 -10.37
N ARG A 4 1.06 -53.64 -9.54
CA ARG A 4 -0.06 -52.81 -9.97
C ARG A 4 -0.10 -51.57 -9.08
N GLY A 5 -0.06 -50.43 -9.77
CA GLY A 5 0.28 -49.12 -9.26
C GLY A 5 -0.69 -48.58 -8.21
N GLU A 6 -0.11 -47.72 -7.39
CA GLU A 6 -0.76 -46.89 -6.39
C GLU A 6 -1.82 -45.98 -7.05
N PRO A 7 -2.98 -45.73 -6.41
CA PRO A 7 -3.80 -44.60 -6.79
C PRO A 7 -3.08 -43.33 -6.33
N VAL A 8 -2.57 -42.58 -7.31
CA VAL A 8 -1.99 -41.25 -7.16
C VAL A 8 -2.91 -40.37 -6.32
N SER A 9 -2.34 -39.79 -5.27
CA SER A 9 -2.99 -38.79 -4.43
C SER A 9 -3.50 -37.66 -5.33
N GLU A 10 -4.82 -37.46 -5.34
CA GLU A 10 -5.50 -36.35 -5.99
C GLU A 10 -5.19 -35.07 -5.21
N TRP A 11 -3.96 -34.56 -5.39
CA TRP A 11 -3.64 -33.21 -5.03
C TRP A 11 -4.46 -32.31 -5.94
N HIS A 12 -5.47 -31.66 -5.36
CA HIS A 12 -6.09 -30.50 -5.99
C HIS A 12 -4.98 -29.50 -6.30
N HIS A 13 -4.50 -29.52 -7.55
CA HIS A 13 -3.68 -28.44 -8.09
C HIS A 13 -4.58 -27.20 -8.02
N ILE A 14 -4.38 -26.37 -7.00
CA ILE A 14 -4.85 -24.99 -7.03
C ILE A 14 -3.99 -24.36 -8.11
N ASP A 15 -4.47 -24.35 -9.35
CA ASP A 15 -3.89 -23.57 -10.43
C ASP A 15 -3.97 -22.10 -9.97
N VAL A 16 -2.85 -21.61 -9.44
CA VAL A 16 -2.66 -20.18 -9.22
C VAL A 16 -2.80 -19.57 -10.60
N ASP A 17 -3.88 -18.80 -10.79
CA ASP A 17 -4.09 -18.02 -12.01
C ASP A 17 -3.03 -16.91 -12.02
N THR A 18 -1.84 -17.29 -12.48
CA THR A 18 -0.63 -16.49 -12.45
C THR A 18 -0.81 -15.12 -13.14
N PRO A 19 -1.58 -15.00 -14.24
CA PRO A 19 -1.96 -13.70 -14.80
C PRO A 19 -2.79 -12.82 -13.84
N LYS A 20 -3.81 -13.37 -13.17
CA LYS A 20 -4.61 -12.61 -12.21
C LYS A 20 -3.78 -12.17 -11.01
N LEU A 21 -2.89 -13.04 -10.53
CA LEU A 21 -1.99 -12.70 -9.42
C LEU A 21 -0.99 -11.60 -9.82
N ALA A 22 -0.40 -11.68 -11.01
CA ALA A 22 0.48 -10.64 -11.53
C ALA A 22 -0.24 -9.29 -11.71
N LEU A 23 -1.48 -9.30 -12.19
CA LEU A 23 -2.29 -8.09 -12.29
C LEU A 23 -2.64 -7.51 -10.91
N ALA A 24 -2.94 -8.35 -9.93
CA ALA A 24 -3.21 -7.91 -8.56
C ALA A 24 -1.96 -7.31 -7.91
N ALA A 25 -0.79 -7.93 -8.08
CA ALA A 25 0.49 -7.41 -7.60
C ALA A 25 0.79 -6.04 -8.21
N LYS A 26 0.67 -5.90 -9.54
CA LYS A 26 0.86 -4.60 -10.19
C LYS A 26 -0.06 -3.52 -9.63
N ARG A 27 -1.35 -3.82 -9.46
CA ARG A 27 -2.33 -2.85 -8.91
C ARG A 27 -2.01 -2.45 -7.47
N TYR A 28 -1.42 -3.37 -6.71
CA TYR A 28 -0.94 -3.08 -5.37
C TYR A 28 0.25 -2.13 -5.42
N ASP A 29 1.26 -2.43 -6.25
CA ASP A 29 2.43 -1.57 -6.42
C ASP A 29 2.04 -0.17 -6.90
N ASP A 30 1.17 -0.08 -7.93
CA ASP A 30 0.65 1.21 -8.43
C ASP A 30 -0.08 2.01 -7.32
N ALA A 31 -0.74 1.33 -6.38
CA ALA A 31 -1.43 1.97 -5.26
C ALA A 31 -0.49 2.40 -4.14
N GLU A 32 0.59 1.66 -3.87
CA GLU A 32 1.65 2.06 -2.94
C GLU A 32 2.38 3.30 -3.48
N ASP A 33 2.75 3.32 -4.76
CA ASP A 33 3.36 4.47 -5.42
C ASP A 33 2.47 5.71 -5.33
N ALA A 34 1.17 5.56 -5.61
CA ALA A 34 0.20 6.66 -5.49
C ALA A 34 0.05 7.14 -4.03
N ARG A 35 0.12 6.22 -3.05
CA ARG A 35 0.07 6.59 -1.63
C ARG A 35 1.32 7.36 -1.21
N GLU A 36 2.49 6.96 -1.69
CA GLU A 36 3.76 7.64 -1.42
C GLU A 36 3.76 9.06 -1.99
N ALA A 37 3.37 9.21 -3.26
CA ALA A 37 3.25 10.52 -3.89
C ALA A 37 2.27 11.45 -3.16
N ALA A 38 1.10 10.94 -2.77
CA ALA A 38 0.12 11.71 -2.01
C ALA A 38 0.64 12.11 -0.61
N ALA A 39 1.47 11.26 0.02
CA ALA A 39 2.12 11.60 1.29
C ALA A 39 3.16 12.72 1.10
N ASP A 40 3.95 12.66 0.03
CA ASP A 40 4.94 13.70 -0.29
C ASP A 40 4.29 15.04 -0.62
N ASP A 41 3.20 15.04 -1.40
CA ASP A 41 2.42 16.25 -1.67
C ASP A 41 1.90 16.86 -0.36
N LEU A 42 1.35 16.03 0.55
CA LEU A 42 0.87 16.49 1.85
C LEU A 42 1.99 17.12 2.70
N ARG A 43 3.19 16.53 2.69
CA ARG A 43 4.37 17.08 3.39
C ARG A 43 4.76 18.43 2.82
N ALA A 44 4.86 18.53 1.49
CA ALA A 44 5.28 19.73 0.81
C ALA A 44 4.32 20.90 1.09
N GLU A 45 3.01 20.66 0.97
CA GLU A 45 1.98 21.66 1.24
C GLU A 45 1.94 22.04 2.73
N SER A 46 2.08 21.08 3.64
CA SER A 46 2.13 21.34 5.08
C SER A 46 3.35 22.22 5.43
N ALA A 47 4.53 21.88 4.91
CA ALA A 47 5.73 22.68 5.11
C ALA A 47 5.60 24.10 4.51
N ALA A 48 4.97 24.22 3.34
CA ALA A 48 4.72 25.51 2.71
C ALA A 48 3.74 26.37 3.53
N ALA A 49 2.70 25.77 4.12
CA ALA A 49 1.77 26.46 5.00
C ALA A 49 2.46 26.96 6.28
N LEU A 50 3.27 26.12 6.92
CA LEU A 50 4.05 26.50 8.10
C LEU A 50 5.04 27.63 7.80
N ALA A 51 5.72 27.58 6.64
CA ALA A 51 6.62 28.66 6.20
C ALA A 51 5.89 30.00 5.97
N GLN A 52 4.59 29.94 5.65
CA GLN A 52 3.72 31.12 5.50
C GLN A 52 3.13 31.59 6.84
N GLY A 53 3.43 30.92 7.94
CA GLY A 53 2.97 31.26 9.28
C GLY A 53 1.59 30.69 9.63
N ALA A 54 1.17 29.60 8.97
CA ALA A 54 -0.01 28.85 9.40
C ALA A 54 0.18 28.32 10.83
N ASP A 55 -0.92 28.29 11.58
CA ASP A 55 -0.94 27.70 12.91
C ASP A 55 -0.87 26.16 12.83
N GLU A 56 -0.03 25.55 13.67
CA GLU A 56 0.18 24.10 13.65
C GLU A 56 -1.06 23.32 14.09
N GLU A 57 -1.87 23.84 15.04
CA GLU A 57 -3.08 23.17 15.52
C GLU A 57 -4.19 23.22 14.45
N GLU A 58 -4.39 24.36 13.80
CA GLU A 58 -5.33 24.51 12.69
C GLU A 58 -4.93 23.65 11.48
N LEU A 59 -3.64 23.57 11.19
CA LEU A 59 -3.11 22.71 10.13
C LEU A 59 -3.35 21.24 10.46
N ALA A 60 -3.10 20.81 11.70
CA ALA A 60 -3.34 19.43 12.17
C ALA A 60 -4.82 19.02 12.03
N GLU A 61 -5.73 19.92 12.42
CA GLU A 61 -7.17 19.73 12.27
C GLU A 61 -7.55 19.58 10.79
N THR A 62 -7.01 20.45 9.93
CA THR A 62 -7.29 20.46 8.48
C THR A 62 -6.86 19.16 7.81
N ILE A 63 -5.67 18.65 8.13
CA ILE A 63 -5.17 17.39 7.54
C ILE A 63 -5.77 16.15 8.22
N GLY A 64 -6.53 16.33 9.30
CA GLY A 64 -7.13 15.24 10.07
C GLY A 64 -6.09 14.32 10.73
N ARG A 65 -4.93 14.87 11.12
CA ARG A 65 -3.85 14.12 11.78
C ARG A 65 -3.44 14.80 13.08
N PRO A 66 -2.94 14.04 14.07
CA PRO A 66 -2.42 14.64 15.28
C PRO A 66 -1.22 15.54 14.96
N LEU A 67 -1.03 16.58 15.76
CA LEU A 67 0.07 17.55 15.61
C LEU A 67 1.45 16.87 15.64
N GLU A 68 1.59 15.79 16.40
CA GLU A 68 2.81 14.96 16.46
C GLU A 68 3.20 14.35 15.11
N ASP A 69 2.23 14.17 14.21
CA ASP A 69 2.49 13.66 12.87
C ASP A 69 2.90 14.77 11.91
N LEU A 70 2.55 16.05 12.17
CA LEU A 70 3.08 17.19 11.40
C LEU A 70 4.60 17.32 11.53
N HIS A 71 5.16 17.00 12.70
CA HIS A 71 6.61 17.05 12.91
C HIS A 71 7.35 15.84 12.30
N LYS A 72 6.61 14.83 11.82
CA LYS A 72 7.14 13.63 11.15
C LYS A 72 6.85 13.62 9.65
N LEU A 73 6.06 14.58 9.17
CA LEU A 73 5.85 14.87 7.76
C LEU A 73 7.14 15.51 7.23
#